data_AF-A0A966W722-F1
#
_entry.id   AF-A0A966W722-F1
#
_cell.length_a   1.000
_cell.length_b   1.000
_cell.length_c   1.000
_cell.angle_alpha   90.00
_cell.angle_beta   90.00
_cell.angle_gamma   90.00
#
_symmetry.space_group_name_H-M   'P 1'
#
loop_
_entity.id
_entity.type
_entity.pdbx_description
1 polymer ?
#
loop_
_entity_poly.entity_id
_entity_poly.type
_entity_poly.pdbx_seq_one_letter_code
_entity_poly.pdbx_strand_id
1 'polypeptide(L)'
;MPSLSNDQVPKPLTYTLMYHGLWAALFLMTTILYWAIFLYSGQDTFRALVPPLGLLFFAVVAGIGCWLAYTTRLAILLGQASWDDAFTLSSWSSWGVLIFAPASLAVWQWAIIPASHALGLQEGWGGVPGVLTEGAIKVEVIVWWLSHLLSVRGLIRGRRDYVRPAPPVEAETAPIASIA
;
A
#
# COMPACT_ATOMS: atom_id res chain seq x y z
N MET A 1 -16.49 28.02 -7.89
CA MET A 1 -16.17 26.80 -7.13
C MET A 1 -14.80 27.01 -6.50
N PRO A 2 -14.58 26.65 -5.21
CA PRO A 2 -13.24 26.74 -4.63
C PRO A 2 -12.31 25.87 -5.46
N SER A 3 -11.08 26.35 -5.74
CA SER A 3 -10.10 25.53 -6.43
C SER A 3 -9.78 24.29 -5.59
N LEU A 4 -9.94 23.12 -6.18
CA LEU A 4 -9.49 21.85 -5.60
C LEU A 4 -7.96 21.87 -5.55
N SER A 5 -7.40 22.44 -4.49
CA SER A 5 -5.95 22.50 -4.28
C SER A 5 -5.49 21.25 -3.53
N ASN A 6 -4.34 20.69 -3.93
CA ASN A 6 -3.68 19.61 -3.20
C ASN A 6 -3.34 19.97 -1.74
N ASP A 7 -3.34 21.26 -1.39
CA ASP A 7 -3.14 21.74 -0.02
C ASP A 7 -4.27 21.32 0.93
N GLN A 8 -5.43 20.97 0.38
CA GLN A 8 -6.59 20.49 1.15
C GLN A 8 -6.47 19.03 1.59
N VAL A 9 -5.52 18.26 1.02
CA VAL A 9 -5.34 16.83 1.31
C VAL A 9 -4.23 16.64 2.34
N PRO A 10 -4.47 15.91 3.44
CA PRO A 10 -3.44 15.59 4.42
C PRO A 10 -2.27 14.84 3.80
N LYS A 11 -1.04 15.33 4.01
CA LYS A 11 0.19 14.66 3.57
C LYS A 11 0.25 13.18 3.96
N PRO A 12 -0.17 12.76 5.17
CA PRO A 12 -0.15 11.34 5.53
C PRO A 12 -0.98 10.45 4.61
N LEU A 13 -2.15 10.92 4.17
CA LEU A 13 -2.99 10.18 3.23
C LEU A 13 -2.31 10.05 1.87
N THR A 14 -1.64 11.11 1.42
CA THR A 14 -0.82 11.09 0.20
C THR A 14 0.32 10.07 0.31
N TYR A 15 1.02 10.00 1.44
CA TYR A 15 2.07 8.99 1.65
C TYR A 15 1.50 7.57 1.68
N THR A 16 0.40 7.33 2.40
CA THR A 16 -0.29 6.03 2.40
C THR A 16 -0.69 5.60 0.99
N LEU A 17 -1.26 6.51 0.19
CA LEU A 17 -1.59 6.26 -1.21
C LEU A 17 -0.34 5.89 -2.03
N MET A 18 0.75 6.66 -1.88
CA MET A 18 2.00 6.40 -2.61
C MET A 18 2.62 5.06 -2.23
N TYR A 19 2.65 4.71 -0.94
CA TYR A 19 3.21 3.44 -0.50
C TYR A 19 2.41 2.27 -1.07
N HIS A 20 1.09 2.26 -0.89
CA HIS A 20 0.27 1.18 -1.44
C HIS A 20 0.30 1.10 -2.96
N GLY A 21 0.25 2.25 -3.64
CA GLY A 21 0.34 2.30 -5.11
C GLY A 21 1.67 1.77 -5.64
N LEU A 22 2.79 2.18 -5.03
CA LEU A 22 4.12 1.69 -5.38
C LEU A 22 4.23 0.18 -5.17
N TRP A 23 3.78 -0.33 -4.01
CA TRP A 23 3.88 -1.75 -3.70
C TRP A 23 2.95 -2.61 -4.54
N ALA A 24 1.74 -2.15 -4.83
CA ALA A 24 0.85 -2.82 -5.77
C ALA A 24 1.51 -2.98 -7.14
N ALA A 25 2.16 -1.90 -7.63
CA ALA A 25 2.89 -1.93 -8.89
C ALA A 25 4.10 -2.86 -8.85
N LEU A 26 4.92 -2.81 -7.80
CA LEU A 26 6.11 -3.66 -7.66
C LEU A 26 5.75 -5.15 -7.63
N PHE A 27 4.81 -5.55 -6.76
CA PHE A 27 4.36 -6.94 -6.69
C PHE A 27 3.79 -7.43 -8.03
N LEU A 28 3.00 -6.59 -8.71
CA LEU A 28 2.43 -6.92 -10.02
C LEU A 28 3.51 -7.05 -11.09
N MET A 29 4.48 -6.12 -11.13
CA MET A 29 5.59 -6.16 -12.06
C MET A 29 6.44 -7.41 -11.88
N THR A 30 6.79 -7.77 -10.64
CA THR A 30 7.54 -9.00 -10.35
C THR A 30 6.73 -10.24 -10.75
N THR A 31 5.42 -10.25 -10.49
CA THR A 31 4.52 -11.32 -10.94
C THR A 31 4.60 -11.51 -12.46
N ILE A 32 4.40 -10.42 -13.23
CA ILE A 32 4.41 -10.46 -14.70
C ILE A 32 5.79 -10.85 -15.22
N LEU A 33 6.86 -10.33 -14.62
CA LEU A 33 8.23 -10.66 -14.98
C LEU A 33 8.50 -12.15 -14.82
N TYR A 34 8.11 -12.75 -13.70
CA TYR A 34 8.32 -14.17 -13.44
C TYR A 34 7.45 -15.05 -14.33
N TRP A 35 6.19 -14.69 -14.58
CA TRP A 35 5.39 -15.37 -15.60
C TRP A 35 6.07 -15.34 -16.98
N ALA A 36 6.57 -14.18 -17.41
CA ALA A 36 7.26 -14.05 -18.69
C ALA A 36 8.53 -14.91 -18.74
N ILE A 37 9.37 -14.84 -17.71
CA ILE A 37 10.61 -15.64 -17.62
C ILE A 37 10.31 -17.13 -17.66
N PHE A 38 9.34 -17.61 -16.87
CA PHE A 38 9.07 -19.05 -16.77
C PHE A 38 8.39 -19.59 -18.03
N LEU A 39 7.45 -18.85 -18.63
CA LEU A 39 6.85 -19.21 -19.92
C LEU A 39 7.89 -19.24 -21.03
N TYR A 40 8.78 -18.24 -21.09
CA TYR A 40 9.84 -18.19 -22.10
C TYR A 40 10.90 -19.30 -21.93
N SER A 41 11.11 -19.75 -20.69
CA SER A 41 12.04 -20.84 -20.36
C SER A 41 11.52 -22.23 -20.76
N GLY A 42 10.35 -22.32 -21.38
CA GLY A 42 9.75 -23.60 -21.81
C GLY A 42 9.21 -24.46 -20.67
N GLN A 43 8.97 -23.86 -19.50
CA GLN A 43 8.26 -24.53 -18.41
C GLN A 43 6.81 -24.80 -18.84
N ASP A 44 6.21 -25.90 -18.35
CA ASP A 44 4.79 -26.10 -18.54
C ASP A 44 3.97 -24.99 -17.87
N THR A 45 2.75 -24.77 -18.38
CA THR A 45 1.89 -23.66 -17.96
C THR A 45 1.63 -23.64 -16.44
N PHE A 46 1.53 -24.81 -15.81
CA PHE A 46 1.28 -24.88 -14.37
C PHE A 46 2.51 -24.39 -13.58
N ARG A 47 3.70 -24.88 -13.91
CA ARG A 47 4.96 -24.46 -13.27
C ARG A 47 5.33 -23.01 -13.57
N ALA A 48 4.89 -22.48 -14.71
CA ALA A 48 5.11 -21.09 -15.05
C ALA A 48 4.16 -20.15 -14.32
N LEU A 49 2.87 -20.49 -14.19
CA LEU A 49 1.86 -19.56 -13.70
C LEU A 49 1.62 -19.63 -12.20
N VAL A 50 1.70 -20.82 -11.59
CA VAL A 50 1.28 -21.00 -10.19
C VAL A 50 2.22 -20.32 -9.19
N PRO A 51 3.56 -20.42 -9.30
CA PRO A 51 4.43 -19.84 -8.27
C PRO A 51 4.23 -18.32 -8.07
N PRO A 52 4.16 -17.49 -9.14
CA PRO A 52 3.98 -16.03 -8.97
C PRO A 52 2.62 -15.58 -8.43
N LEU A 53 1.63 -16.49 -8.26
CA LEU A 53 0.32 -16.12 -7.70
C LEU A 53 0.40 -15.55 -6.29
N GLY A 54 1.42 -15.93 -5.50
CA GLY A 54 1.67 -15.33 -4.19
C GLY A 54 1.95 -13.82 -4.28
N LEU A 55 2.78 -13.41 -5.25
CA LEU A 55 3.06 -12.00 -5.52
C LEU A 55 1.82 -11.27 -6.03
N LEU A 56 1.03 -11.92 -6.91
CA LEU A 56 -0.22 -11.34 -7.40
C LEU A 56 -1.21 -11.07 -6.25
N PHE A 57 -1.31 -12.00 -5.30
CA PHE A 57 -2.14 -11.81 -4.12
C PHE A 57 -1.71 -10.56 -3.33
N PHE A 58 -0.41 -10.36 -3.08
CA PHE A 58 0.08 -9.16 -2.41
C PHE A 58 -0.14 -7.89 -3.23
N ALA A 59 -0.02 -7.96 -4.57
CA ALA A 59 -0.34 -6.85 -5.47
C ALA A 59 -1.81 -6.41 -5.31
N VAL A 60 -2.74 -7.37 -5.25
CA VAL A 60 -4.17 -7.09 -5.03
C VAL A 60 -4.41 -6.49 -3.65
N VAL A 61 -3.81 -7.04 -2.59
CA VAL A 61 -3.95 -6.51 -1.23
C VAL A 61 -3.45 -5.07 -1.13
N ALA A 62 -2.26 -4.78 -1.67
CA ALA A 62 -1.73 -3.42 -1.72
C ALA A 62 -2.61 -2.52 -2.61
N GLY A 63 -3.13 -3.06 -3.73
CA GLY A 63 -4.06 -2.36 -4.61
C GLY A 63 -5.35 -1.92 -3.92
N ILE A 64 -5.92 -2.76 -3.04
CA ILE A 64 -7.07 -2.40 -2.20
C ILE A 64 -6.71 -1.25 -1.25
N GLY A 65 -5.54 -1.29 -0.63
CA GLY A 65 -5.04 -0.18 0.20
C GLY A 65 -4.90 1.13 -0.58
N CYS A 66 -4.38 1.06 -1.80
CA CYS A 66 -4.24 2.19 -2.72
C CYS A 66 -5.62 2.75 -3.09
N TRP A 67 -6.55 1.88 -3.48
CA TRP A 67 -7.92 2.24 -3.83
C TRP A 67 -8.62 2.97 -2.67
N LEU A 68 -8.58 2.42 -1.45
CA LEU A 68 -9.19 3.04 -0.27
C LEU A 68 -8.60 4.41 0.06
N ALA A 69 -7.28 4.56 -0.05
CA ALA A 69 -6.61 5.84 0.16
C ALA A 69 -7.02 6.86 -0.91
N TYR A 70 -7.15 6.42 -2.17
CA TYR A 70 -7.56 7.26 -3.28
C TYR A 70 -9.01 7.73 -3.16
N THR A 71 -9.95 6.83 -2.87
CA THR A 71 -11.36 7.19 -2.69
C THR A 71 -11.56 8.14 -1.51
N THR A 72 -10.80 7.94 -0.43
CA THR A 72 -10.83 8.85 0.73
C THR A 72 -10.27 10.22 0.38
N ARG A 73 -9.19 10.28 -0.42
CA ARG A 73 -8.66 11.55 -0.93
C ARG A 73 -9.70 12.30 -1.76
N LEU A 74 -10.42 11.60 -2.64
CA LEU A 74 -11.52 12.19 -3.40
C LEU A 74 -12.65 12.68 -2.49
N ALA A 75 -13.04 11.89 -1.48
CA ALA A 75 -14.08 12.28 -0.53
C ALA A 75 -13.71 13.57 0.23
N ILE A 76 -12.44 13.74 0.63
CA ILE A 76 -11.96 14.98 1.27
C ILE A 76 -12.05 16.17 0.31
N LEU A 77 -11.59 15.99 -0.93
CA LEU A 77 -11.65 17.04 -1.96
C LEU A 77 -13.09 17.44 -2.29
N LEU A 78 -14.04 16.51 -2.19
CA LEU A 78 -15.47 16.75 -2.38
C LEU A 78 -16.18 17.28 -1.11
N GLY A 79 -15.46 17.46 0.00
CA GLY A 79 -16.03 17.90 1.28
C GLY A 79 -16.91 16.85 1.98
N GLN A 80 -16.80 15.59 1.58
CA GLN A 80 -17.57 14.45 2.11
C GLN A 80 -16.85 13.70 3.24
N ALA A 81 -15.56 13.95 3.44
CA ALA A 81 -14.76 13.36 4.50
C ALA A 81 -13.88 14.42 5.17
N SER A 82 -13.57 14.18 6.44
CA SER A 82 -12.76 15.08 7.26
C SER A 82 -11.27 14.75 7.19
N TRP A 83 -10.45 15.67 7.69
CA TRP A 83 -9.03 15.42 7.92
C TRP A 83 -8.79 14.29 8.94
N ASP A 84 -9.66 14.16 9.96
CA ASP A 84 -9.53 13.12 10.99
C ASP A 84 -9.75 11.72 10.40
N ASP A 85 -10.66 11.59 9.43
CA ASP A 85 -10.87 10.34 8.69
C ASP A 85 -9.61 9.94 7.92
N ALA A 86 -8.94 10.92 7.31
CA ALA A 86 -7.69 10.70 6.58
C ALA A 86 -6.57 10.15 7.48
N PHE A 87 -6.41 10.75 8.68
CA PHE A 87 -5.42 10.30 9.65
C PHE A 87 -5.75 8.92 10.21
N THR A 88 -7.02 8.66 10.48
CA THR A 88 -7.49 7.37 10.99
C THR A 88 -7.21 6.27 9.98
N LEU A 89 -7.60 6.48 8.71
CA LEU A 89 -7.32 5.55 7.63
C LEU A 89 -5.81 5.32 7.44
N SER A 90 -5.02 6.39 7.39
CA SER A 90 -3.55 6.30 7.19
C SER A 90 -2.88 5.48 8.31
N SER A 91 -3.34 5.67 9.54
CA SER A 91 -2.87 4.94 10.72
C SER A 91 -3.29 3.47 10.66
N TRP A 92 -4.58 3.20 10.48
CA TRP A 92 -5.13 1.84 10.43
C TRP A 92 -4.54 1.03 9.29
N SER A 93 -4.38 1.65 8.12
CA SER A 93 -3.78 1.02 6.96
C SER A 93 -2.33 0.60 7.24
N SER A 94 -1.53 1.49 7.83
CA SER A 94 -0.15 1.18 8.19
C SER A 94 -0.05 0.10 9.26
N TRP A 95 -0.87 0.16 10.31
CA TRP A 95 -0.94 -0.88 11.34
C TRP A 95 -1.41 -2.22 10.78
N GLY A 96 -2.38 -2.19 9.87
CA GLY A 96 -2.86 -3.36 9.15
C GLY A 96 -1.73 -4.07 8.42
N VAL A 97 -0.91 -3.34 7.66
CA VAL A 97 0.28 -3.91 6.98
C VAL A 97 1.30 -4.44 7.99
N LEU A 98 1.53 -3.71 9.10
CA LEU A 98 2.49 -4.12 10.13
C LEU A 98 2.16 -5.45 10.80
N ILE A 99 0.88 -5.81 10.87
CA ILE A 99 0.40 -7.10 11.37
C ILE A 99 0.32 -8.13 10.24
N PHE A 100 -0.23 -7.73 9.10
CA PHE A 100 -0.53 -8.63 7.99
C PHE A 100 0.72 -9.18 7.30
N ALA A 101 1.74 -8.34 7.04
CA ALA A 101 2.95 -8.79 6.36
C ALA A 101 3.69 -9.91 7.13
N PRO A 102 4.01 -9.78 8.43
CA PRO A 102 4.64 -10.89 9.17
C PRO A 102 3.71 -12.09 9.34
N ALA A 103 2.41 -11.87 9.56
CA ALA A 103 1.44 -12.97 9.66
C ALA A 103 1.35 -13.78 8.36
N SER A 104 1.32 -13.11 7.22
CA SER A 104 1.27 -13.77 5.91
C SER A 104 2.56 -14.53 5.61
N LEU A 105 3.74 -14.02 5.98
CA LEU A 105 5.00 -14.76 5.88
C LEU A 105 4.99 -16.00 6.79
N ALA A 106 4.46 -15.89 8.00
CA ALA A 106 4.32 -17.03 8.90
C ALA A 106 3.36 -18.09 8.32
N VAL A 107 2.18 -17.68 7.84
CA VAL A 107 1.22 -18.58 7.17
C VAL A 107 1.86 -19.22 5.94
N TRP A 108 2.64 -18.46 5.17
CA TRP A 108 3.33 -18.98 4.00
C TRP A 108 4.32 -20.09 4.38
N GLN A 109 5.17 -19.83 5.38
CA GLN A 109 6.20 -20.75 5.84
C GLN A 109 5.64 -22.00 6.52
N TRP A 110 4.58 -21.85 7.31
CA TRP A 110 4.09 -22.90 8.21
C TRP A 110 2.82 -23.61 7.73
N ALA A 111 2.10 -23.04 6.75
CA ALA A 111 0.89 -23.65 6.19
C ALA A 111 0.98 -23.86 4.68
N ILE A 112 1.32 -22.83 3.89
CA ILE A 112 1.28 -22.92 2.42
C ILE A 112 2.35 -23.85 1.87
N ILE A 113 3.62 -23.71 2.30
CA ILE A 113 4.71 -24.60 1.86
C ILE A 113 4.45 -26.06 2.28
N PRO A 114 4.11 -26.37 3.55
CA PRO A 114 3.77 -27.75 3.93
C PRO A 114 2.56 -28.32 3.18
N ALA A 115 1.50 -27.51 2.96
CA ALA A 115 0.32 -27.95 2.24
C ALA A 115 0.62 -28.24 0.76
N SER A 116 1.47 -27.44 0.11
CA SER A 116 1.87 -27.69 -1.28
C SER A 116 2.65 -29.00 -1.41
N HIS A 117 3.47 -29.35 -0.42
CA HIS A 117 4.15 -30.64 -0.35
C HIS A 117 3.17 -31.79 -0.16
N ALA A 118 2.22 -31.67 0.76
CA ALA A 118 1.21 -32.70 1.03
C ALA A 118 0.28 -32.96 -0.16
N LEU A 119 0.02 -31.93 -0.98
CA LEU A 119 -0.81 -32.01 -2.18
C LEU A 119 -0.05 -32.46 -3.44
N GLY A 120 1.23 -32.83 -3.31
CA GLY A 120 2.04 -33.26 -4.45
C GLY A 120 2.38 -32.14 -5.44
N LEU A 121 2.21 -30.86 -5.05
CA LEU A 121 2.50 -29.69 -5.89
C LEU A 121 3.99 -29.30 -5.87
N GLN A 122 4.86 -30.21 -5.43
CA GLN A 122 6.30 -30.00 -5.31
C GLN A 122 6.96 -29.69 -6.64
N GLU A 123 6.39 -30.12 -7.76
CA GLU A 123 6.98 -29.83 -9.08
C GLU A 123 6.85 -28.36 -9.49
N GLY A 124 5.83 -27.64 -9.02
CA GLY A 124 5.68 -26.20 -9.23
C GLY A 124 6.44 -25.36 -8.21
N TRP A 125 6.46 -25.80 -6.95
CA TRP A 125 7.01 -25.03 -5.82
C TRP A 125 8.43 -25.40 -5.40
N GLY A 126 8.83 -26.65 -5.60
CA GLY A 126 10.17 -27.17 -5.29
C GLY A 126 11.18 -27.04 -6.42
N GLY A 127 10.74 -26.60 -7.61
CA GLY A 127 11.61 -26.28 -8.75
C GLY A 127 12.20 -24.87 -8.68
N VAL A 128 13.13 -24.55 -9.59
CA VAL A 128 13.75 -23.22 -9.71
C VAL A 128 12.73 -22.07 -9.74
N PRO A 129 11.59 -22.16 -10.47
CA PRO A 129 10.56 -21.12 -10.44
C PRO A 129 9.98 -20.83 -9.05
N GLY A 130 9.71 -21.89 -8.28
CA GLY A 130 9.18 -21.79 -6.92
C GLY A 130 10.17 -21.14 -5.96
N VAL A 131 11.44 -21.56 -5.99
CA VAL A 131 12.51 -21.02 -5.13
C VAL A 131 12.75 -19.53 -5.41
N LEU A 132 12.82 -19.13 -6.68
CA LEU A 132 13.00 -17.73 -7.06
C LEU A 132 11.82 -16.88 -6.61
N THR A 133 10.60 -17.38 -6.80
CA THR A 133 9.39 -16.67 -6.40
C THR A 133 9.28 -16.54 -4.88
N GLU A 134 9.60 -17.60 -4.13
CA GLU A 134 9.63 -17.55 -2.67
C GLU A 134 10.63 -16.53 -2.14
N GLY A 135 11.83 -16.47 -2.75
CA GLY A 135 12.84 -15.46 -2.44
C GLY A 135 12.33 -14.04 -2.66
N ALA A 136 11.68 -13.78 -3.80
CA ALA A 136 11.09 -12.48 -4.10
C ALA A 136 9.99 -12.10 -3.11
N ILE A 137 9.07 -13.02 -2.79
CA ILE A 137 8.01 -12.79 -1.80
C ILE A 137 8.62 -12.38 -0.45
N LYS A 138 9.62 -13.12 0.04
CA LYS A 138 10.27 -12.81 1.32
C LYS A 138 10.87 -11.41 1.30
N VAL A 139 11.65 -11.07 0.27
CA VAL A 139 12.30 -9.77 0.16
C VAL A 139 11.26 -8.65 0.04
N GLU A 140 10.34 -8.73 -0.91
CA GLU A 140 9.37 -7.67 -1.18
C GLU A 140 8.41 -7.46 -0.01
N VAL A 141 7.91 -8.53 0.62
CA VAL A 141 7.01 -8.40 1.79
C VAL A 141 7.75 -7.80 3.00
N ILE A 142 9.03 -8.15 3.22
CA ILE A 142 9.83 -7.54 4.29
C ILE A 142 10.04 -6.05 4.03
N VAL A 143 10.39 -5.67 2.80
CA VAL A 143 10.63 -4.26 2.47
C VAL A 143 9.31 -3.46 2.49
N TRP A 144 8.20 -4.06 2.06
CA TRP A 144 6.84 -3.50 2.19
C TRP A 144 6.46 -3.25 3.65
N TRP A 145 6.76 -4.22 4.52
CA TRP A 145 6.56 -4.10 5.96
C TRP A 145 7.40 -2.97 6.56
N LEU A 146 8.69 -2.91 6.24
CA LEU A 146 9.59 -1.87 6.72
C LEU A 146 9.20 -0.48 6.22
N SER A 147 8.73 -0.35 4.98
CA SER A 147 8.27 0.96 4.46
C SER A 147 7.09 1.50 5.26
N HIS A 148 6.17 0.64 5.68
CA HIS A 148 5.04 1.03 6.53
C HIS A 148 5.44 1.30 7.97
N LEU A 149 6.45 0.60 8.51
CA LEU A 149 7.02 0.90 9.83
C LEU A 149 7.61 2.31 9.90
N LEU A 150 8.35 2.70 8.86
CA LEU A 150 8.92 4.04 8.74
C LEU A 150 7.83 5.10 8.58
N SER A 151 6.77 4.78 7.83
CA SER A 151 5.58 5.63 7.69
C SER A 151 4.90 5.90 9.04
N VAL A 152 4.69 4.88 9.89
CA VAL A 152 4.10 5.04 11.23
C VAL A 152 4.96 5.93 12.12
N ARG A 153 6.29 5.74 12.11
CA ARG A 153 7.22 6.61 12.85
C ARG A 153 7.14 8.06 12.38
N GLY A 154 7.01 8.27 11.07
CA GLY A 154 6.78 9.57 10.46
C GLY A 154 5.42 10.18 10.83
N LEU A 155 4.36 9.39 10.87
CA LEU A 155 3.01 9.76 11.28
C LEU A 155 2.95 10.23 12.73
N ILE A 156 3.63 9.54 13.65
CA ILE A 156 3.68 9.89 15.08
C ILE A 156 4.42 11.21 15.29
N ARG A 157 5.53 11.45 14.57
CA ARG A 157 6.26 12.71 14.63
C ARG A 157 5.51 13.84 13.92
N GLY A 158 4.97 13.58 12.73
CA GLY A 158 4.22 14.54 11.93
C GLY A 158 2.88 14.93 12.53
N ARG A 159 2.22 14.07 13.33
CA ARG A 159 1.03 14.46 14.11
C ARG A 159 1.31 15.57 15.12
N ARG A 160 2.57 15.88 15.46
CA ARG A 160 2.90 17.09 16.24
C ARG A 160 2.96 18.36 15.39
N ASP A 161 3.28 18.24 14.11
CA ASP A 161 3.59 19.38 13.22
C ASP A 161 2.46 19.69 12.22
N TYR A 162 1.60 18.73 11.88
CA TYR A 162 0.54 18.83 10.87
C TYR A 162 -0.86 19.09 11.45
N VAL A 163 -0.98 19.45 12.73
CA VAL A 163 -2.27 19.69 13.36
C VAL A 163 -2.80 21.07 12.94
N ARG A 164 -3.67 20.98 11.94
CA ARG A 164 -4.56 22.00 11.37
C ARG A 164 -3.90 23.03 10.45
N PRO A 165 -4.50 23.29 9.27
CA PRO A 165 -4.37 24.59 8.63
C PRO A 165 -4.75 25.67 9.65
N ALA A 166 -4.00 26.78 9.70
CA ALA A 166 -4.41 27.94 10.49
C ALA A 166 -5.88 28.27 10.15
N PRO A 167 -6.71 28.66 11.13
CA PRO A 167 -8.06 29.13 10.82
C PRO A 167 -7.94 30.23 9.75
N PRO A 168 -8.90 30.31 8.82
CA PRO A 168 -8.88 31.39 7.83
C PRO A 168 -8.72 32.69 8.60
N VAL A 169 -7.70 33.48 8.25
CA VAL A 169 -7.57 34.85 8.75
C VAL A 169 -8.88 35.51 8.40
N GLU A 170 -9.73 35.77 9.40
CA GLU A 170 -10.88 36.65 9.23
C GLU A 170 -10.29 37.90 8.60
N ALA A 171 -10.71 38.20 7.37
CA ALA A 171 -10.29 39.41 6.70
C ALA A 171 -10.58 40.54 7.67
N GLU A 172 -9.51 41.12 8.23
CA GLU A 172 -9.58 42.28 9.09
C GLU A 172 -10.42 43.28 8.33
N THR A 173 -11.66 43.48 8.79
CA THR A 173 -12.56 44.47 8.21
C THR A 173 -11.87 45.80 8.47
N ALA A 174 -11.10 46.25 7.48
CA ALA A 174 -10.52 47.57 7.47
C ALA A 174 -11.66 48.55 7.81
N PRO A 175 -11.49 49.43 8.80
CA PRO A 175 -12.52 50.39 9.11
C PRO A 175 -12.74 51.21 7.85
N ILE A 176 -13.97 51.21 7.34
CA ILE A 176 -14.39 52.12 6.30
C ILE A 176 -14.19 53.52 6.89
N ALA A 177 -13.11 54.19 6.49
CA ALA A 177 -12.90 55.58 6.80
C ALA A 177 -14.08 56.36 6.20
N SER A 178 -14.98 56.85 7.04
CA SER A 178 -16.03 57.77 6.63
C SER A 178 -15.35 59.05 6.16
N ILE A 179 -15.39 59.30 4.86
CA ILE A 179 -15.04 60.61 4.33
C ILE A 179 -16.29 61.49 4.53
N ALA A 180 -16.15 62.51 5.38
CA ALA A 180 -17.11 63.58 5.61
C ALA A 180 -17.00 64.66 4.52
#